data_AF-A0A967N577-F1
#
_entry.id   AF-A0A967N577-F1
#
_cell.length_a   1.000
_cell.length_b   1.000
_cell.length_c   1.000
_cell.angle_alpha   90.00
_cell.angle_beta   90.00
_cell.angle_gamma   90.00
#
_symmetry.space_group_name_H-M   'P 1'
#
loop_
_entity.id
_entity.type
_entity.pdbx_description
1 polymer ?
#
loop_
_entity_poly.entity_id
_entity_poly.type
_entity_poly.pdbx_seq_one_letter_code
_entity_poly.pdbx_strand_id
1 'polypeptide(L)'
;MKVLLLGVGMQGKAALWDLVWSDRVESVVAADHDEEMLRSHVEAMSNGEKVRCERLEAARRESLDRVFGEGPDVAIDLLPPAFVGKVGRAAV
;
A
#
# COMPACT_ATOMS: atom_id res chain seq x y z
N MET A 1 4.32 -3.41 -13.64
CA MET A 1 4.84 -3.55 -12.26
C MET A 1 3.70 -3.54 -11.24
N LYS A 2 3.70 -4.47 -10.29
CA LYS A 2 2.81 -4.52 -9.12
C LYS A 2 3.51 -3.87 -7.92
N VAL A 3 2.91 -2.82 -7.38
CA VAL A 3 3.46 -2.06 -6.25
C VAL A 3 2.64 -2.34 -4.98
N LEU A 4 3.31 -2.62 -3.87
CA LEU A 4 2.70 -2.62 -2.54
C LEU A 4 3.00 -1.28 -1.86
N LEU A 5 1.96 -0.51 -1.51
CA LEU A 5 2.09 0.76 -0.80
C LEU A 5 1.59 0.59 0.64
N LEU A 6 2.49 0.70 1.61
CA LEU A 6 2.19 0.55 3.03
C LEU A 6 2.08 1.93 3.69
N GLY A 7 0.88 2.27 4.17
CA GLY A 7 0.57 3.57 4.77
C GLY A 7 0.11 4.60 3.73
N VAL A 8 -1.16 4.99 3.82
CA VAL A 8 -1.87 5.93 2.94
C VAL A 8 -2.37 7.15 3.72
N GLY A 9 -1.51 7.64 4.61
CA GLY A 9 -1.60 8.99 5.18
C GLY A 9 -1.23 10.07 4.15
N MET A 10 -0.86 11.26 4.60
CA MET A 10 -0.57 12.39 3.69
C MET A 10 0.47 12.05 2.60
N GLN A 11 1.59 11.44 3.00
CA GLN A 11 2.65 11.05 2.06
C GLN A 11 2.21 9.91 1.14
N GLY A 12 1.52 8.90 1.70
CA GLY A 12 1.04 7.78 0.93
C GLY A 12 -0.02 8.15 -0.10
N LYS A 13 -0.89 9.12 0.18
CA LYS A 13 -1.83 9.65 -0.81
C LYS A 13 -1.12 10.31 -1.99
N ALA A 14 -0.06 11.08 -1.73
CA ALA A 14 0.75 11.69 -2.78
C ALA A 14 1.48 10.62 -3.62
N ALA A 15 2.10 9.63 -2.97
CA ALA A 15 2.72 8.51 -3.66
C ALA A 15 1.70 7.71 -4.50
N LEU A 16 0.53 7.42 -3.93
CA LEU A 16 -0.54 6.70 -4.63
C LEU A 16 -1.00 7.46 -5.88
N TRP A 17 -1.16 8.78 -5.80
CA TRP A 17 -1.46 9.62 -6.95
C TRP A 17 -0.44 9.42 -8.08
N ASP A 18 0.85 9.55 -7.79
CA ASP A 18 1.89 9.38 -8.81
C ASP A 18 1.92 7.95 -9.39
N LEU A 19 1.66 6.95 -8.55
CA LEU A 19 1.62 5.54 -8.97
C LEU A 19 0.47 5.27 -9.94
N VAL A 20 -0.75 5.75 -9.68
CA VAL A 20 -1.91 5.46 -10.55
C VAL A 20 -1.79 6.13 -11.92
N TRP A 21 -1.10 7.27 -12.00
CA TRP A 21 -0.83 7.98 -13.24
C TRP A 21 0.38 7.45 -14.02
N SER A 22 1.16 6.52 -13.45
CA SER A 22 2.28 5.91 -14.16
C SER A 22 1.83 4.77 -15.07
N ASP A 23 2.21 4.83 -16.35
CA ASP A 23 1.98 3.74 -17.31
C ASP A 23 2.83 2.49 -17.01
N ARG A 24 3.90 2.63 -16.21
CA ARG A 24 4.77 1.52 -15.82
C ARG A 24 4.22 0.73 -14.63
N VAL A 25 3.25 1.30 -13.92
CA VAL A 25 2.57 0.68 -12.78
C VAL A 25 1.26 0.09 -13.29
N GLU A 26 1.17 -1.23 -13.24
CA GLU A 26 0.02 -1.99 -13.71
C GLU A 26 -1.04 -2.12 -12.62
N SER A 27 -0.61 -2.26 -11.37
CA SER A 27 -1.50 -2.36 -10.22
C SER A 27 -0.81 -1.90 -8.94
N VAL A 28 -1.61 -1.42 -8.00
CA VAL A 28 -1.19 -1.03 -6.65
C VAL A 28 -2.04 -1.77 -5.63
N VAL A 29 -1.39 -2.47 -4.70
CA VAL A 29 -2.03 -2.88 -3.44
C VAL A 29 -1.73 -1.77 -2.44
N ALA A 30 -2.72 -0.95 -2.13
CA ALA A 30 -2.61 0.11 -1.14
C ALA A 30 -3.12 -0.43 0.20
N ALA A 31 -2.33 -0.34 1.25
CA ALA A 31 -2.64 -0.94 2.53
C ALA A 31 -2.49 0.06 3.69
N ASP A 32 -3.57 0.25 4.46
CA ASP A 32 -3.61 1.17 5.59
C ASP A 32 -4.40 0.57 6.77
N HIS A 33 -4.18 1.08 7.98
CA HIS A 33 -4.98 0.70 9.14
C HIS A 33 -6.45 1.12 8.99
N ASP A 34 -6.69 2.28 8.36
CA ASP A 34 -8.02 2.80 8.04
C ASP A 34 -8.41 2.48 6.59
N GLU A 35 -8.96 1.27 6.39
CA GLU A 35 -9.38 0.79 5.07
C GLU A 35 -10.56 1.59 4.49
N GLU A 36 -11.47 2.07 5.34
CA GLU A 36 -12.65 2.83 4.90
C GLU A 36 -12.22 4.17 4.30
N MET A 37 -11.36 4.92 5.01
CA MET A 37 -10.77 6.16 4.51
C MET A 37 -10.00 5.93 3.20
N LEU A 38 -9.24 4.84 3.12
CA LEU A 38 -8.50 4.48 1.92
C LEU A 38 -9.44 4.21 0.73
N ARG A 39 -10.49 3.41 0.92
CA ARG A 39 -11.47 3.11 -0.14
C ARG A 39 -12.15 4.38 -0.63
N SER A 40 -12.64 5.22 0.28
CA SER A 40 -13.27 6.50 -0.10
C SER A 40 -12.30 7.41 -0.87
N HIS A 41 -11.01 7.40 -0.52
CA HIS A 41 -10.01 8.17 -1.25
C HIS A 41 -9.78 7.64 -2.67
N VAL A 42 -9.70 6.32 -2.84
CA VAL A 42 -9.51 5.67 -4.14
C VAL A 42 -10.75 5.83 -5.04
N GLU A 43 -11.96 5.70 -4.49
CA GLU A 43 -13.21 5.91 -5.22
C GLU A 43 -13.35 7.34 -5.77
N ALA A 44 -12.72 8.32 -5.13
CA ALA A 44 -12.68 9.70 -5.61
C ALA A 44 -11.65 9.94 -6.73
N MET A 45 -10.77 8.97 -7.05
CA MET A 45 -9.77 9.09 -8.11
C MET A 45 -10.32 8.61 -9.46
N SER A 46 -9.97 9.32 -10.53
CA SER A 46 -10.38 8.94 -11.89
C SER A 46 -9.73 7.65 -12.41
N ASN A 47 -8.55 7.28 -11.88
CA ASN A 47 -7.80 6.06 -12.25
C ASN A 47 -7.68 5.08 -11.06
N GLY A 48 -8.69 5.07 -10.17
CA GLY A 48 -8.71 4.25 -8.96
C GLY A 48 -8.79 2.75 -9.22
N GLU A 49 -9.17 2.32 -10.44
CA GLU A 49 -9.29 0.91 -10.83
C GLU A 49 -7.98 0.13 -10.80
N LYS A 50 -6.83 0.82 -10.85
CA LYS A 50 -5.51 0.21 -10.64
C LYS A 50 -5.24 -0.17 -9.19
N VAL A 51 -6.05 0.31 -8.25
CA VAL A 51 -5.78 0.23 -6.82
C VAL A 51 -6.70 -0.80 -6.16
N ARG A 52 -6.10 -1.78 -5.48
CA ARG A 52 -6.81 -2.62 -4.51
C ARG A 52 -6.49 -2.14 -3.10
N CYS A 53 -7.54 -1.84 -2.35
CA CYS A 53 -7.43 -1.40 -0.96
C CYS A 53 -7.40 -2.62 -0.03
N GLU A 54 -6.47 -2.63 0.92
CA GLU A 54 -6.33 -3.68 1.93
C GLU A 54 -6.19 -3.08 3.32
N ARG A 55 -6.81 -3.70 4.33
CA ARG A 55 -6.55 -3.35 5.72
C ARG A 55 -5.18 -3.85 6.15
N LEU A 56 -4.41 -3.02 6.85
CA LEU A 56 -3.09 -3.36 7.37
C LEU A 56 -2.98 -3.12 8.87
N GLU A 57 -2.62 -4.18 9.58
CA GLU A 57 -2.28 -4.16 10.99
C GLU A 57 -0.78 -4.43 11.15
N ALA A 58 0.06 -3.43 10.86
CA ALA A 58 1.52 -3.57 10.79
C ALA A 58 2.18 -4.05 12.10
N ALA A 59 1.45 -3.98 13.22
CA ALA A 59 1.88 -4.56 14.48
C ALA A 59 1.88 -6.11 14.46
N ARG A 60 1.02 -6.72 13.64
CA ARG A 60 0.79 -8.18 13.52
C ARG A 60 1.53 -8.72 12.30
N ARG A 61 2.32 -9.79 12.51
CA ARG A 61 3.14 -10.40 11.46
C ARG A 61 2.27 -10.96 10.33
N GLU A 62 1.19 -11.65 10.68
CA GLU A 62 0.27 -12.27 9.72
C GLU A 62 -0.37 -11.24 8.79
N SER A 63 -0.57 -10.00 9.27
CA SER A 63 -1.09 -8.93 8.44
C SER A 63 -0.08 -8.43 7.41
N LEU A 64 1.22 -8.43 7.74
CA LEU A 64 2.28 -8.11 6.80
C LEU A 64 2.47 -9.26 5.81
N ASP A 65 2.55 -10.50 6.29
CA ASP A 65 2.70 -11.69 5.46
C ASP A 65 1.57 -11.80 4.43
N ARG A 66 0.33 -11.44 4.80
CA ARG A 66 -0.80 -11.39 3.85
C ARG A 66 -0.55 -10.41 2.70
N VAL A 67 -0.14 -9.17 2.98
CA VAL A 67 0.03 -8.16 1.93
C VAL A 67 1.29 -8.38 1.10
N PHE A 68 2.34 -8.96 1.68
CA PHE A 68 3.53 -9.38 0.93
C PHE A 68 3.28 -10.67 0.11
N GLY A 69 2.40 -11.55 0.57
CA GLY A 69 1.96 -12.74 -0.16
C GLY A 69 1.26 -12.46 -1.50
N GLU A 70 0.91 -11.19 -1.75
CA GLU A 70 0.47 -10.70 -3.05
C GLU A 70 1.57 -10.72 -4.12
N GLY A 71 2.83 -10.94 -3.75
CA GLY A 71 3.97 -10.97 -4.66
C GLY A 71 4.20 -9.63 -5.38
N PRO A 72 4.33 -8.50 -4.66
CA PRO A 72 4.68 -7.23 -5.29
C PRO A 72 6.12 -7.26 -5.83
N ASP A 73 6.36 -6.56 -6.93
CA ASP A 73 7.71 -6.36 -7.47
C ASP A 73 8.52 -5.40 -6.59
N VAL A 74 7.83 -4.45 -5.96
CA VAL A 74 8.40 -3.45 -5.06
C VAL A 74 7.40 -3.08 -3.97
N ALA A 75 7.91 -2.90 -2.75
CA ALA A 75 7.16 -2.34 -1.63
C ALA A 75 7.66 -0.95 -1.27
N ILE A 76 6.74 -0.02 -1.04
CA ILE A 76 7.00 1.34 -0.57
C ILE A 76 6.48 1.44 0.86
N ASP A 77 7.39 1.65 1.82
CA ASP A 77 7.07 1.78 3.24
C ASP A 77 6.96 3.26 3.63
N LEU A 78 5.74 3.71 3.92
CA LEU A 78 5.42 5.03 4.45
C LEU A 78 4.70 4.93 5.81
N LEU A 79 4.90 3.81 6.52
CA LEU A 79 4.40 3.63 7.87
C LEU A 79 5.26 4.41 8.89
N PRO A 80 4.76 4.59 10.13
CA PRO A 80 5.57 5.12 11.22
C PRO A 80 6.91 4.35 11.39
N PRO A 81 8.02 5.04 11.73
CA PRO A 81 9.36 4.43 11.83
C PRO A 81 9.46 3.18 12.72
N ALA A 82 8.57 3.05 13.70
CA ALA A 82 8.48 1.89 14.57
C ALA A 82 8.21 0.56 13.83
N PHE A 83 7.70 0.61 12.60
CA PHE A 83 7.36 -0.58 11.81
C PHE A 83 8.43 -0.99 10.79
N VAL A 84 9.42 -0.13 10.49
CA VAL A 84 10.44 -0.37 9.44
C VAL A 84 11.11 -1.74 9.60
N GLY A 85 11.51 -2.12 10.81
CA GLY A 85 12.13 -3.43 11.05
C GLY A 85 11.20 -4.62 10.86
N LYS A 86 9.88 -4.45 11.04
CA LYS A 86 8.89 -5.50 10.78
C LYS A 86 8.63 -5.64 9.28
N VAL A 87 8.48 -4.51 8.58
CA VAL A 87 8.30 -4.47 7.13
C VAL A 87 9.50 -5.09 6.42
N GLY A 88 10.73 -4.68 6.79
CA GLY A 88 11.94 -5.23 6.19
C GLY A 88 12.10 -6.74 6.38
N ARG A 89 11.61 -7.30 7.49
CA ARG A 89 11.59 -8.77 7.71
C ARG A 89 10.50 -9.49 6.92
N ALA A 90 9.39 -8.82 6.60
CA ALA A 90 8.32 -9.41 5.80
C ALA A 90 8.62 -9.38 4.29
N ALA A 91 9.57 -8.52 3.88
CA ALA A 91 10.01 -8.38 2.50
C ALA A 91 11.05 -9.43 2.03
N VAL A 92 11.50 -10.32 2.92
CA VAL A 92 12.54 -11.34 2.67
C VAL A 92 12.07 -12.73 3.09
#